data_AF-A0A8T5WM04-F1
#
_entry.id   AF-A0A8T5WM04-F1
#
_cell.length_a   1.000
_cell.length_b   1.000
_cell.length_c   1.000
_cell.angle_alpha   90.00
_cell.angle_beta   90.00
_cell.angle_gamma   90.00
#
_symmetry.space_group_name_H-M   'P 1'
#
loop_
_entity.id
_entity.type
_entity.pdbx_description
1 polymer ?
#
loop_
_entity_poly.entity_id
_entity_poly.type
_entity_poly.pdbx_seq_one_letter_code
_entity_poly.pdbx_strand_id
1 'polypeptide(L)' 'ADSHISPAPELMEFHLKTREAPLFAAVNTPEKQPDHLFRSLGFNRTWDEWRREEDARTHTTERRHDRGWSQ' A
#
# COMPACT_ATOMS: atom_id res chain seq x y z
N ALA A 1 -2.69 35.31 3.80
CA ALA A 1 -1.76 34.20 4.05
C ALA A 1 -2.62 32.95 4.11
N ASP A 2 -2.63 32.17 3.03
CA ASP A 2 -3.38 30.92 2.96
C ASP A 2 -2.56 29.87 3.71
N SER A 3 -2.90 29.66 4.98
CA SER A 3 -2.29 28.59 5.77
C SER A 3 -2.83 27.27 5.21
N HIS A 4 -2.05 26.59 4.38
CA HIS A 4 -2.29 25.20 4.00
C HIS A 4 -2.20 24.33 5.26
N ILE A 5 -3.29 24.25 6.03
CA ILE A 5 -3.45 23.29 7.12
C ILE A 5 -3.54 21.93 6.44
N SER A 6 -2.46 21.18 6.47
CA SER A 6 -2.48 19.78 6.02
C SER A 6 -3.42 19.03 6.98
N PRO A 7 -4.41 18.28 6.48
CA PRO A 7 -5.34 17.55 7.34
C PRO A 7 -4.56 16.59 8.24
N ALA A 8 -4.99 16.47 9.50
CA ALA A 8 -4.39 15.52 10.43
C ALA A 8 -4.46 14.10 9.83
N PRO A 9 -3.38 13.29 9.93
CA PRO A 9 -3.36 11.96 9.35
C PRO A 9 -4.44 11.08 10.00
N GLU A 10 -5.14 10.30 9.17
CA GLU A 10 -6.06 9.28 9.66
C GLU A 10 -5.26 8.21 10.41
N LEU A 11 -5.60 7.98 11.68
CA LEU A 11 -4.92 7.01 12.54
C LEU A 11 -5.80 5.77 12.69
N MET A 12 -5.20 4.59 12.48
CA MET A 12 -5.79 3.30 12.83
C MET A 12 -5.39 2.90 14.24
N GLU A 13 -6.37 2.48 15.04
CA GLU A 13 -6.19 1.94 16.38
C GLU A 13 -5.95 0.42 16.32
N PHE A 14 -4.90 -0.06 16.98
CA PHE A 14 -4.54 -1.48 17.04
C PHE A 14 -4.29 -1.95 18.47
N HIS A 15 -4.83 -3.12 18.80
CA HIS A 15 -4.65 -3.76 20.09
C HIS A 15 -3.65 -4.91 19.97
N LEU A 16 -2.51 -4.81 20.65
CA LEU A 16 -1.52 -5.90 20.71
C LEU A 16 -1.82 -6.79 21.91
N LYS A 17 -1.78 -8.12 21.74
CA LYS A 17 -2.04 -9.08 22.83
C LYS A 17 -1.13 -8.91 24.06
N THR A 18 0.03 -8.31 23.88
CA THR A 18 1.04 -8.08 24.93
C THR A 18 0.90 -6.73 25.62
N ARG A 19 -0.09 -5.90 25.24
CA ARG A 19 -0.27 -4.54 25.75
C ARG A 19 -1.74 -4.26 26.06
N GLU A 20 -1.98 -3.63 27.21
CA GLU A 20 -3.34 -3.16 27.57
C GLU A 20 -3.73 -1.89 26.84
N ALA A 21 -2.79 -0.96 26.62
CA ALA A 21 -3.08 0.27 25.92
C ALA A 21 -3.11 0.04 24.39
N PRO A 22 -4.14 0.54 23.69
CA PRO A 22 -4.16 0.53 22.24
C PRO A 22 -3.04 1.41 21.70
N LEU A 23 -2.59 1.05 20.52
CA LEU A 23 -1.58 1.82 19.80
C LEU A 23 -2.23 2.44 18.58
N PHE A 24 -1.71 3.59 18.18
CA PHE A 24 -2.18 4.31 17.00
C PHE A 24 -1.08 4.31 15.97
N ALA A 25 -1.42 3.92 14.74
CA ALA A 25 -0.54 4.04 13.59
C ALA A 25 -1.24 4.88 12.54
N ALA A 26 -0.49 5.75 11.87
CA ALA A 26 -1.02 6.39 10.67
C ALA A 26 -1.40 5.33 9.65
N VAL A 27 -2.55 5.51 8.99
CA VAL A 27 -2.91 4.69 7.84
C VAL A 27 -1.78 4.83 6.82
N ASN A 28 -1.12 3.72 6.51
CA ASN A 28 -0.02 3.74 5.56
C ASN A 28 -0.58 4.08 4.18
N THR A 29 -0.06 5.14 3.57
CA THR A 29 -0.32 5.53 2.18
C THR A 29 0.96 5.32 1.39
N PRO A 30 1.33 4.06 1.10
CA PRO A 30 2.60 3.74 0.48
C PRO A 30 2.78 4.40 -0.90
N GLU A 31 1.69 4.75 -1.59
CA GLU A 31 1.68 5.56 -2.82
C GLU A 31 2.30 6.95 -2.65
N LYS A 32 2.23 7.50 -1.42
CA LYS A 32 2.72 8.83 -1.09
C LYS A 32 4.11 8.79 -0.45
N GLN A 33 4.63 7.59 -0.17
CA GLN A 33 5.95 7.44 0.45
C GLN A 33 7.05 7.44 -0.60
N PRO A 34 8.21 8.05 -0.32
CA PRO A 34 9.29 8.08 -1.29
C PRO A 34 9.99 6.71 -1.40
N ASP A 35 10.39 6.35 -2.62
CA ASP A 35 10.99 5.04 -2.92
C ASP A 35 12.18 4.65 -2.03
N HIS A 36 13.02 5.63 -1.65
CA HIS A 36 14.20 5.38 -0.82
C HIS A 36 13.83 4.87 0.59
N LEU A 37 12.64 5.18 1.10
CA LEU A 37 12.15 4.67 2.38
C LEU A 37 12.01 3.14 2.32
N PHE A 38 11.41 2.61 1.25
CA PHE A 38 11.22 1.17 1.07
C PHE A 38 12.56 0.43 1.00
N ARG A 39 13.52 0.97 0.25
CA ARG A 39 14.88 0.42 0.16
C ARG A 39 15.58 0.42 1.53
N SER A 40 15.46 1.52 2.28
CA SER A 40 16.08 1.67 3.60
C SER A 40 15.47 0.72 4.65
N LEU A 41 14.18 0.41 4.52
CA LEU A 41 13.48 -0.57 5.36
C LEU A 41 13.76 -2.03 4.94
N GLY A 42 14.59 -2.25 3.91
CA GLY A 42 14.99 -3.58 3.46
C GLY A 42 13.98 -4.27 2.54
N PHE A 43 13.01 -3.54 1.98
CA PHE A 43 12.11 -4.12 0.98
C PHE A 43 12.85 -4.30 -0.36
N ASN A 44 12.63 -5.45 -0.99
CA ASN A 44 13.22 -5.80 -2.28
C ASN A 44 12.64 -4.99 -3.45
N ARG A 45 11.48 -4.35 -3.24
CA ARG A 45 10.75 -3.59 -4.26
C ARG A 45 10.20 -2.31 -3.65
N THR A 46 10.09 -1.25 -4.45
CA THR A 46 9.33 -0.05 -4.07
C THR A 46 7.83 -0.31 -4.22
N TRP A 47 7.01 0.60 -3.71
CA TRP A 47 5.55 0.48 -3.86
C TRP A 47 5.12 0.44 -5.34
N ASP A 48 5.72 1.30 -6.17
CA ASP A 48 5.42 1.39 -7.59
C ASP A 48 5.81 0.12 -8.37
N GLU A 49 6.95 -0.47 -8.04
CA GLU A 49 7.40 -1.72 -8.64
C GLU A 49 6.43 -2.86 -8.33
N TRP A 50 6.03 -2.98 -7.06
CA TRP A 50 5.05 -3.98 -6.63
C TRP A 50 3.70 -3.79 -7.34
N ARG A 51 3.20 -2.55 -7.42
CA ARG A 51 1.91 -2.25 -8.09
C ARG A 51 1.94 -2.68 -9.56
N ARG A 52 2.99 -2.36 -10.30
CA ARG A 52 3.10 -2.75 -11.73
C ARG A 52 3.09 -4.26 -11.91
N GLU A 53 3.71 -5.01 -11.00
CA GLU A 53 3.71 -6.46 -11.04
C GLU A 53 2.34 -7.06 -10.70
N GLU A 54 1.63 -6.47 -9.73
CA GLU A 54 0.25 -6.85 -9.39
C GLU A 54 -0.69 -6.59 -10.57
N ASP A 55 -0.56 -5.43 -11.21
CA ASP A 55 -1.32 -5.10 -12.41
C ASP A 55 -1.01 -6.12 -13.52
N ALA A 56 0.27 -6.40 -13.79
CA ALA A 56 0.66 -7.38 -14.80
C ALA A 56 0.10 -8.79 -14.48
N ARG A 57 0.09 -9.21 -13.22
CA ARG A 57 -0.51 -10.48 -12.78
C ARG A 57 -2.02 -10.52 -12.99
N THR A 58 -2.71 -9.43 -12.71
CA THR A 58 -4.17 -9.35 -12.88
C THR A 58 -4.55 -9.38 -14.36
N HIS A 59 -3.88 -8.55 -15.18
CA HIS A 59 -4.15 -8.49 -16.63
C HIS A 59 -3.73 -9.76 -17.38
N THR A 60 -2.73 -10.51 -16.88
CA THR A 60 -2.39 -11.84 -17.45
C THR A 60 -3.43 -12.90 -17.08
N THR A 61 -4.09 -12.76 -15.93
CA THR A 61 -5.16 -13.67 -15.49
C THR A 61 -6.45 -13.41 -16.26
N GLU A 62 -6.82 -12.15 -16.47
CA GLU A 62 -7.96 -11.74 -17.31
C GLU A 62 -7.82 -12.28 -18.74
N ARG A 63 -6.65 -12.09 -19.37
CA ARG A 63 -6.36 -12.61 -20.72
C ARG A 63 -6.43 -14.14 -20.83
N ARG A 64 -6.24 -14.87 -19.74
CA ARG A 64 -6.41 -16.34 -19.73
C ARG A 64 -7.88 -16.72 -19.59
N HIS A 65 -8.64 -15.95 -18.82
CA HIS A 65 -10.07 -16.18 -18.66
C HIS A 65 -10.83 -15.96 -19.98
N ASP A 66 -10.46 -14.94 -20.76
CA ASP A 66 -11.07 -14.67 -22.08
C ASP A 66 -10.77 -15.76 -23.12
N ARG A 67 -9.59 -16.40 -23.04
CA ARG A 67 -9.20 -17.48 -23.97
C ARG A 67 -9.77 -18.84 -23.62
N GLY A 68 -10.29 -19.02 -22.40
CA GLY A 68 -10.98 -20.24 -21.97
C GLY A 68 -12.50 -20.21 -22.20
N TRP A 69 -13.04 -19.09 -22.69
CA TRP A 69 -14.47 -18.83 -22.86
C TRP A 69 -14.88 -18.57 -24.32
N SER A 70 -14.12 -19.11 -25.27
CA SER A 70 -14.63 -19.32 -26.63
C SER A 70 -15.00 -20.80 -26.76
N GLN A 71 -16.29 -21.03 -27.09
CA GLN A 71 -16.99 -22.31 -27.22
C GLN A 71 -16.21 -23.41 -27.94
#